data_AF-A0A3B0BGL1-F1
#
_entry.id   AF-A0A3B0BGL1-F1
#
_cell.length_a   1.000
_cell.length_b   1.000
_cell.length_c   1.000
_cell.angle_alpha   90.00
_cell.angle_beta   90.00
_cell.angle_gamma   90.00
#
_symmetry.space_group_name_H-M   'P 1'
#
loop_
_entity.id
_entity.type
_entity.pdbx_description
1 polymer ?
#
loop_
_entity_poly.entity_id
_entity_poly.type
_entity_poly.pdbx_seq_one_letter_code
_entity_poly.pdbx_strand_id
1 'polypeptide(L)'
;MGVSGGPGIRPRVLGEDPLPGEWTPGGPPRVWLLHLAGLRPGGFTNEGPEAGGLRGDGLGAGVPANGALLDDGPRPGAVPGEEVPDGDLRPGAAGLPDDGPQAARSPLDAALRDHARILDPAERDRAAAFVRDLHRNRYIASHVGLRLLLGAYLATDPAAVVLVREPCPGCGGPHGRPAAAGAPLHFNLSHAGDLALFAFADTPVGADVEQLQPAEVVDEVARVLHPDETAELAALPAVGRPEAFARCWTRKEAYLKGTGTGLSENPSVTYVGAGPAPASPAGWTLTDVAAPPGYAAAVAVANARGPLLP
;
A
#
# COMPACT_ATOMS: atom_id res chain seq x y z
N MET A 1 1.27 -9.13 35.55
CA MET A 1 1.32 -7.67 35.35
C MET A 1 0.82 -7.40 33.95
N GLY A 2 -0.27 -6.65 33.80
CA GLY A 2 -0.90 -6.41 32.50
C GLY A 2 0.02 -5.58 31.61
N VAL A 3 0.37 -6.12 30.45
CA VAL A 3 1.06 -5.39 29.38
C VAL A 3 0.02 -4.47 28.75
N SER A 4 -0.02 -3.21 29.16
CA SER A 4 -0.81 -2.20 28.46
C SER A 4 -0.07 -1.84 27.16
N GLY A 5 -0.32 -2.62 26.10
CA GLY A 5 -0.05 -2.15 24.74
C GLY A 5 -0.80 -0.84 24.54
N GLY A 6 -0.10 0.23 24.16
CA GLY A 6 -0.76 1.49 23.83
C GLY A 6 -1.84 1.26 22.78
N PRO A 7 -2.95 2.02 22.79
CA PRO A 7 -3.97 1.87 21.76
C PRO A 7 -3.32 2.10 20.39
N GLY A 8 -3.41 1.11 19.51
CA GLY A 8 -2.93 1.23 18.14
C GLY A 8 -3.56 2.43 17.42
N ILE A 9 -2.91 2.93 16.38
CA ILE A 9 -3.43 4.04 15.59
C ILE A 9 -4.72 3.59 14.91
N ARG A 10 -5.81 4.35 15.09
CA ARG A 10 -7.01 4.19 14.27
C ARG A 10 -6.85 5.04 13.00
N PRO A 11 -6.74 4.42 11.81
CA PRO A 11 -6.61 5.18 10.58
C PRO A 11 -7.94 5.84 10.23
N ARG A 12 -7.86 6.96 9.50
CA ARG A 12 -9.00 7.52 8.78
C ARG A 12 -9.24 6.73 7.50
N VAL A 13 -10.47 6.70 7.00
CA VAL A 13 -10.84 5.96 5.79
C VAL A 13 -11.06 6.91 4.63
N LEU A 14 -10.19 6.86 3.62
CA LEU A 14 -10.29 7.69 2.43
C LEU A 14 -11.52 7.29 1.60
N GLY A 15 -12.40 8.25 1.35
CA GLY A 15 -13.70 8.03 0.69
C GLY A 15 -14.88 8.04 1.66
N GLU A 16 -14.61 7.86 2.96
CA GLU A 16 -15.63 7.92 4.04
C GLU A 16 -15.41 9.14 4.95
N ASP A 17 -14.17 9.36 5.39
CA ASP A 17 -13.77 10.50 6.19
C ASP A 17 -13.51 11.74 5.33
N PRO A 18 -13.80 12.97 5.82
CA PRO A 18 -13.44 14.21 5.14
C PRO A 18 -11.94 14.30 4.93
N LEU A 19 -11.50 14.71 3.73
CA LEU A 19 -10.10 14.99 3.41
C LEU A 19 -9.45 15.89 4.48
N PRO A 20 -8.14 15.75 4.72
CA PRO A 20 -7.47 16.57 5.72
C PRO A 20 -7.41 18.03 5.29
N GLY A 21 -7.18 18.93 6.26
CA GLY A 21 -6.71 20.28 5.96
C GLY A 21 -5.21 20.30 5.61
N GLU A 22 -4.69 21.51 5.43
CA GLU A 22 -3.26 21.74 5.18
C GLU A 22 -2.36 21.10 6.26
N TRP A 23 -1.16 20.69 5.86
CA TRP A 23 -0.19 20.09 6.75
C TRP A 23 0.20 21.06 7.85
N THR A 24 0.17 20.56 9.08
CA THR A 24 0.60 21.30 10.26
C THR A 24 1.63 20.45 10.97
N PRO A 25 2.92 20.84 10.95
CA PRO A 25 3.95 20.05 11.59
C PRO A 25 3.69 19.84 13.08
N GLY A 26 4.07 18.67 13.56
CA GLY A 26 3.95 18.23 14.94
C GLY A 26 2.78 17.27 15.16
N GLY A 27 2.84 16.58 16.29
CA GLY A 27 1.84 15.58 16.67
C GLY A 27 2.15 14.17 16.16
N PRO A 28 1.21 13.22 16.35
CA PRO A 28 1.36 11.84 15.90
C PRO A 28 1.29 11.75 14.36
N PRO A 29 1.77 10.64 13.76
CA PRO A 29 1.60 10.41 12.33
C PRO A 29 0.11 10.40 11.96
N ARG A 30 -0.22 10.95 10.79
CA ARG A 30 -1.58 10.82 10.22
C ARG A 30 -1.60 9.59 9.34
N VAL A 31 -2.55 8.70 9.60
CA VAL A 31 -2.66 7.41 8.90
C VAL A 31 -4.03 7.31 8.24
N TRP A 32 -4.02 6.90 6.98
CA TRP A 32 -5.21 6.71 6.16
C TRP A 32 -5.23 5.31 5.58
N LEU A 33 -6.44 4.77 5.44
CA LEU A 33 -6.71 3.50 4.80
C LEU A 33 -7.67 3.73 3.63
N LEU A 34 -7.45 3.04 2.53
CA LEU A 34 -8.35 3.01 1.38
C LEU A 34 -8.73 1.56 1.08
N HIS A 35 -10.04 1.31 1.03
CA HIS A 35 -10.59 0.05 0.53
C HIS A 35 -10.57 0.06 -1.00
N LEU A 36 -9.77 -0.82 -1.59
CA LEU A 36 -9.59 -0.96 -3.03
C LEU A 36 -10.63 -1.90 -3.67
N ALA A 37 -11.28 -2.73 -2.86
CA ALA A 37 -12.31 -3.65 -3.32
C ALA A 37 -13.40 -2.90 -4.09
N GLY A 38 -13.71 -3.36 -5.30
CA GLY A 38 -14.77 -2.77 -6.13
C GLY A 38 -14.40 -1.45 -6.83
N LEU A 39 -13.27 -0.81 -6.51
CA LEU A 39 -12.86 0.40 -7.22
C LEU A 39 -12.49 0.08 -8.68
N ARG A 40 -13.04 0.88 -9.59
CA ARG A 40 -12.80 0.81 -11.04
C ARG A 40 -12.54 2.24 -11.54
N PRO A 41 -11.29 2.70 -11.53
CA PRO A 41 -10.92 4.00 -12.09
C PRO A 41 -11.41 4.11 -13.54
N GLY A 42 -12.04 5.23 -13.89
CA GLY A 42 -12.64 5.43 -15.22
C GLY A 42 -14.10 4.98 -15.40
N GLY A 43 -14.70 4.24 -14.44
CA GLY A 43 -16.15 4.00 -14.31
C GLY A 43 -16.93 3.53 -15.55
N PHE A 44 -17.32 2.25 -15.56
CA PHE A 44 -18.39 1.64 -16.37
C PHE A 44 -18.53 2.16 -17.80
N THR A 45 -17.66 1.74 -18.71
CA THR A 45 -18.05 1.73 -20.12
C THR A 45 -19.12 0.68 -20.30
N ASN A 46 -20.38 1.11 -20.30
CA ASN A 46 -21.50 0.28 -20.70
C ASN A 46 -21.51 0.17 -22.23
N GLU A 47 -20.38 -0.20 -22.84
CA GLU A 47 -20.24 -0.48 -24.28
C GLU A 47 -19.13 -1.51 -24.47
N GLY A 48 -19.52 -2.75 -24.76
CA GLY A 48 -18.65 -3.62 -25.56
C GLY A 48 -18.56 -3.07 -26.99
N PRO A 49 -17.49 -3.40 -27.70
CA PRO A 49 -17.77 -4.15 -28.92
C PRO A 49 -16.85 -5.37 -29.09
N GLU A 50 -17.35 -6.19 -30.00
CA GLU A 50 -16.93 -7.52 -30.38
C GLU A 50 -15.51 -7.63 -30.96
N ALA A 51 -15.11 -8.89 -31.10
CA ALA A 51 -13.82 -9.39 -31.54
C ALA A 51 -13.25 -8.83 -32.85
N GLY A 52 -11.91 -8.84 -32.93
CA GLY A 52 -11.17 -8.78 -34.19
C GLY A 52 -9.67 -8.99 -33.95
N GLY A 53 -9.18 -10.20 -34.19
CA GLY A 53 -7.77 -10.56 -33.99
C GLY A 53 -6.83 -9.99 -35.07
N LEU A 54 -5.53 -10.06 -34.80
CA LEU A 54 -4.51 -10.68 -35.66
C LEU A 54 -3.12 -10.57 -35.00
N ARG A 55 -2.33 -11.64 -35.16
CA ARG A 55 -0.93 -11.79 -34.76
C ARG A 55 0.00 -10.94 -35.62
N GLY A 56 1.13 -10.51 -35.05
CA GLY A 56 2.28 -10.01 -35.80
C GLY A 56 3.53 -9.99 -34.93
N ASP A 57 4.47 -10.91 -35.23
CA ASP A 57 5.81 -10.97 -34.65
C ASP A 57 6.70 -9.81 -35.15
N GLY A 58 7.64 -9.35 -34.30
CA GLY A 58 8.68 -8.40 -34.71
C GLY A 58 9.65 -8.05 -33.58
N LEU A 59 10.82 -8.70 -33.57
CA LEU A 59 11.97 -8.46 -32.69
C LEU A 59 12.64 -7.10 -32.97
N GLY A 60 13.09 -6.40 -31.93
CA GLY A 60 13.95 -5.23 -32.04
C GLY A 60 14.48 -4.75 -30.69
N ALA A 61 15.78 -4.89 -30.48
CA ALA A 61 16.51 -4.67 -29.23
C ALA A 61 16.68 -3.20 -28.82
N GLY A 62 16.81 -2.98 -27.50
CA GLY A 62 17.28 -1.72 -26.91
C GLY A 62 17.05 -1.69 -25.40
N VAL A 63 18.04 -2.13 -24.61
CA VAL A 63 18.03 -2.07 -23.13
C VAL A 63 18.61 -0.73 -22.67
N PRO A 64 17.89 0.05 -21.85
CA PRO A 64 18.51 0.97 -20.90
C PRO A 64 18.32 0.52 -19.45
N ALA A 65 19.28 0.93 -18.61
CA ALA A 65 19.56 0.43 -17.28
C ALA A 65 18.44 0.64 -16.23
N ASN A 66 18.23 -0.40 -15.41
CA ASN A 66 17.26 -0.47 -14.32
C ASN A 66 17.57 0.52 -13.18
N GLY A 67 16.62 1.41 -12.90
CA GLY A 67 16.47 2.13 -11.62
C GLY A 67 15.59 1.34 -10.66
N ALA A 68 15.87 1.43 -9.36
CA ALA A 68 15.36 0.51 -8.34
C ALA A 68 13.83 0.38 -8.31
N LEU A 69 13.41 -0.87 -8.41
CA LEU A 69 12.04 -1.34 -8.43
C LEU A 69 11.38 -1.14 -7.05
N LEU A 70 10.16 -0.61 -7.05
CA LEU A 70 9.10 -1.19 -6.24
C LEU A 70 8.76 -2.53 -6.93
N ASP A 71 9.34 -3.62 -6.45
CA ASP A 71 9.23 -4.96 -7.07
C ASP A 71 8.02 -5.69 -6.49
N ASP A 72 6.94 -5.77 -7.28
CA ASP A 72 5.91 -6.82 -7.15
C ASP A 72 6.38 -8.04 -7.97
N GLY A 73 7.36 -8.77 -7.46
CA GLY A 73 7.78 -10.04 -8.04
C GLY A 73 6.75 -11.15 -7.74
N PRO A 74 6.44 -12.06 -8.69
CA PRO A 74 5.50 -13.14 -8.45
C PRO A 74 6.13 -14.22 -7.55
N ARG A 75 5.38 -14.75 -6.57
CA ARG A 75 5.78 -15.91 -5.75
C ARG A 75 4.90 -17.15 -6.07
N PRO A 76 5.45 -18.38 -5.97
CA PRO A 76 4.94 -19.56 -6.66
C PRO A 76 3.86 -20.32 -5.87
N GLY A 77 2.99 -21.04 -6.61
CA GLY A 77 2.29 -22.23 -6.10
C GLY A 77 0.77 -22.10 -5.91
N ALA A 78 0.02 -21.95 -7.00
CA ALA A 78 -1.41 -22.28 -7.00
C ALA A 78 -1.60 -23.56 -7.84
N VAL A 79 -2.00 -24.64 -7.18
CA VAL A 79 -2.46 -25.90 -7.82
C VAL A 79 -3.82 -25.66 -8.49
N PRO A 80 -4.07 -26.17 -9.71
CA PRO A 80 -5.34 -26.00 -10.40
C PRO A 80 -6.40 -26.97 -9.84
N GLY A 81 -7.55 -26.44 -9.44
CA GLY A 81 -8.75 -27.20 -9.09
C GLY A 81 -9.76 -27.19 -10.23
N GLU A 82 -10.34 -28.35 -10.50
CA GLU A 82 -11.19 -28.77 -11.62
C GLU A 82 -12.41 -27.90 -11.98
N GLU A 83 -12.68 -27.85 -13.29
CA GLU A 83 -13.91 -27.38 -13.93
C GLU A 83 -15.08 -28.36 -13.75
N VAL A 84 -16.30 -27.84 -13.58
CA VAL A 84 -17.57 -28.57 -13.74
C VAL A 84 -18.56 -27.66 -14.50
N PRO A 85 -19.32 -28.15 -15.51
CA PRO A 85 -19.78 -27.33 -16.63
C PRO A 85 -21.18 -26.70 -16.50
N ASP A 86 -21.35 -25.76 -17.43
CA ASP A 86 -22.49 -24.98 -17.93
C ASP A 86 -23.92 -25.39 -17.56
N GLY A 87 -24.69 -24.38 -17.14
CA GLY A 87 -26.13 -24.43 -16.90
C GLY A 87 -26.78 -23.16 -17.44
N ASP A 88 -27.00 -23.18 -18.75
CA ASP A 88 -27.66 -22.17 -19.57
C ASP A 88 -29.12 -21.95 -19.11
N LEU A 89 -29.52 -20.69 -18.87
CA LEU A 89 -30.92 -20.23 -18.79
C LEU A 89 -30.99 -18.69 -18.70
N ARG A 90 -31.13 -18.03 -19.86
CA ARG A 90 -31.77 -16.70 -19.95
C ARG A 90 -33.28 -16.88 -20.06
N PRO A 91 -34.09 -16.02 -19.41
CA PRO A 91 -34.75 -14.98 -20.22
C PRO A 91 -35.02 -13.66 -19.48
N GLY A 92 -35.24 -12.59 -20.26
CA GLY A 92 -36.12 -11.49 -19.87
C GLY A 92 -35.47 -10.11 -19.77
N ALA A 93 -35.42 -9.40 -20.91
CA ALA A 93 -35.22 -7.96 -20.92
C ALA A 93 -36.43 -7.25 -20.29
N ALA A 94 -36.18 -6.47 -19.24
CA ALA A 94 -37.09 -5.44 -18.76
C ALA A 94 -36.25 -4.20 -18.43
N GLY A 95 -36.47 -3.12 -19.18
CA GLY A 95 -35.79 -1.84 -18.97
C GLY A 95 -36.12 -1.27 -17.60
N LEU A 96 -35.10 -0.78 -16.90
CA LEU A 96 -35.25 0.05 -15.71
C LEU A 96 -35.04 1.52 -16.10
N PRO A 97 -35.87 2.44 -15.57
CA PRO A 97 -35.89 3.83 -15.96
C PRO A 97 -34.70 4.62 -15.40
N ASP A 98 -34.45 5.74 -16.09
CA ASP A 98 -33.49 6.79 -15.83
C ASP A 98 -33.75 7.56 -14.51
N ASP A 99 -32.67 8.15 -13.98
CA ASP A 99 -32.55 9.22 -12.98
C ASP A 99 -33.00 9.02 -11.50
N GLY A 100 -31.99 8.89 -10.63
CA GLY A 100 -32.05 9.29 -9.22
C GLY A 100 -31.04 10.42 -8.93
N PRO A 101 -31.23 11.24 -7.87
CA PRO A 101 -30.36 12.38 -7.58
C PRO A 101 -28.93 11.88 -7.43
N GLN A 102 -28.01 12.40 -8.24
CA GLN A 102 -26.58 12.07 -8.13
C GLN A 102 -26.15 12.41 -6.70
N ALA A 103 -26.08 11.41 -5.82
CA ALA A 103 -25.50 11.54 -4.51
C ALA A 103 -24.18 12.29 -4.69
N ALA A 104 -23.97 13.37 -3.93
CA ALA A 104 -22.77 14.18 -4.04
C ALA A 104 -21.57 13.24 -4.03
N ARG A 105 -20.94 13.09 -5.20
CA ARG A 105 -19.94 12.05 -5.41
C ARG A 105 -18.76 12.39 -4.50
N SER A 106 -18.19 11.40 -3.81
CA SER A 106 -17.08 11.68 -2.91
C SER A 106 -15.92 12.32 -3.68
N PRO A 107 -15.07 13.16 -3.04
CA PRO A 107 -13.87 13.69 -3.68
C PRO A 107 -13.00 12.59 -4.31
N LEU A 108 -12.94 11.42 -3.67
CA LEU A 108 -12.28 10.23 -4.20
C LEU A 108 -12.91 9.74 -5.51
N ASP A 109 -14.24 9.59 -5.58
CA ASP A 109 -14.91 9.14 -6.79
C ASP A 109 -14.71 10.09 -7.97
N ALA A 110 -14.73 11.40 -7.69
CA ALA A 110 -14.41 12.42 -8.69
C ALA A 110 -12.99 12.27 -9.22
N ALA A 111 -12.03 12.12 -8.33
CA ALA A 111 -10.62 11.94 -8.68
C ALA A 111 -10.34 10.63 -9.44
N LEU A 112 -11.01 9.53 -9.07
CA LEU A 112 -10.83 8.24 -9.77
C LEU A 112 -11.36 8.27 -11.21
N ARG A 113 -12.38 9.08 -11.51
CA ARG A 113 -12.80 9.33 -12.89
C ARG A 113 -11.81 10.19 -13.65
N ASP A 114 -11.22 11.16 -12.98
CA ASP A 114 -10.23 12.11 -13.52
C ASP A 114 -8.77 11.65 -13.35
N HIS A 115 -8.57 10.34 -13.15
CA HIS A 115 -7.26 9.77 -12.79
C HIS A 115 -6.19 10.06 -13.86
N ALA A 116 -6.57 10.13 -15.14
CA ALA A 116 -5.65 10.42 -16.23
C ALA A 116 -5.05 11.83 -16.16
N ARG A 117 -5.77 12.81 -15.58
CA ARG A 117 -5.24 14.15 -15.31
C ARG A 117 -4.39 14.18 -14.05
N ILE A 118 -4.81 13.45 -13.02
CA ILE A 118 -4.18 13.47 -11.70
C ILE A 118 -2.83 12.75 -11.70
N LEU A 119 -2.74 11.60 -12.36
CA LEU A 119 -1.50 10.82 -12.43
C LEU A 119 -0.49 11.44 -13.39
N ASP A 120 0.77 11.48 -12.97
CA ASP A 120 1.86 11.93 -13.84
C ASP A 120 2.13 10.90 -14.97
N PRO A 121 2.95 11.26 -15.99
CA PRO A 121 3.25 10.34 -17.07
C PRO A 121 3.86 9.00 -16.61
N ALA A 122 4.76 9.00 -15.63
CA ALA A 122 5.44 7.80 -15.17
C ALA A 122 4.47 6.86 -14.41
N GLU A 123 3.57 7.41 -13.61
CA GLU A 123 2.50 6.65 -12.97
C GLU A 123 1.51 6.08 -13.99
N ARG A 124 1.16 6.86 -15.03
CA ARG A 124 0.29 6.36 -16.12
C ARG A 124 0.95 5.22 -16.90
N ASP A 125 2.23 5.36 -17.24
CA ASP A 125 3.00 4.31 -17.92
C ASP A 125 3.09 3.04 -17.05
N ARG A 126 3.33 3.21 -15.74
CA ARG A 126 3.37 2.08 -14.81
C ARG A 126 2.00 1.41 -14.65
N ALA A 127 0.92 2.18 -14.60
CA ALA A 127 -0.44 1.64 -14.61
C ALA A 127 -0.71 0.84 -15.91
N ALA A 128 -0.31 1.38 -17.06
CA ALA A 128 -0.50 0.74 -18.36
C ALA A 128 0.28 -0.59 -18.48
N ALA A 129 1.43 -0.71 -17.82
CA ALA A 129 2.28 -1.91 -17.84
C ALA A 129 1.67 -3.13 -17.13
N PHE A 130 0.70 -2.97 -16.23
CA PHE A 130 0.05 -4.11 -15.60
C PHE A 130 -0.76 -4.92 -16.61
N VAL A 131 -0.57 -6.24 -16.64
CA VAL A 131 -1.33 -7.15 -17.52
C VAL A 131 -2.75 -7.34 -17.02
N ARG A 132 -2.95 -7.47 -15.70
CA ARG A 132 -4.26 -7.71 -15.10
C ARG A 132 -4.89 -6.40 -14.67
N ASP A 133 -6.14 -6.19 -15.06
CA ASP A 133 -6.91 -5.00 -14.70
C ASP A 133 -7.09 -4.84 -13.19
N LEU A 134 -7.12 -5.93 -12.44
CA LEU A 134 -7.15 -5.86 -10.98
C LEU A 134 -5.95 -5.10 -10.41
N HIS A 135 -4.72 -5.44 -10.84
CA HIS A 135 -3.51 -4.78 -10.37
C HIS A 135 -3.43 -3.34 -10.90
N ARG A 136 -3.78 -3.12 -12.18
CA ARG A 136 -3.89 -1.79 -12.78
C ARG A 136 -4.81 -0.86 -11.97
N ASN A 137 -6.02 -1.34 -11.66
CA ASN A 137 -7.04 -0.56 -10.95
C ASN A 137 -6.63 -0.25 -9.51
N ARG A 138 -6.04 -1.24 -8.81
CA ARG A 138 -5.51 -1.04 -7.45
C ARG A 138 -4.36 -0.04 -7.44
N TYR A 139 -3.46 -0.12 -8.41
CA TYR A 139 -2.36 0.84 -8.57
C TYR A 139 -2.88 2.27 -8.79
N ILE A 140 -3.77 2.44 -9.77
CA ILE A 140 -4.37 3.75 -10.06
C ILE A 140 -5.11 4.29 -8.82
N ALA A 141 -5.95 3.49 -8.17
CA ALA A 141 -6.72 3.94 -7.01
C ALA A 141 -5.82 4.35 -5.84
N SER A 142 -4.77 3.58 -5.56
CA SER A 142 -3.79 3.90 -4.51
C SER A 142 -3.05 5.20 -4.80
N HIS A 143 -2.59 5.39 -6.05
CA HIS A 143 -1.83 6.58 -6.44
C HIS A 143 -2.70 7.84 -6.55
N VAL A 144 -3.94 7.74 -7.03
CA VAL A 144 -4.92 8.83 -6.98
C VAL A 144 -5.22 9.20 -5.53
N GLY A 145 -5.42 8.21 -4.66
CA GLY A 145 -5.64 8.44 -3.23
C GLY A 145 -4.46 9.16 -2.57
N LEU A 146 -3.23 8.73 -2.86
CA LEU A 146 -2.01 9.40 -2.39
C LEU A 146 -1.97 10.86 -2.86
N ARG A 147 -2.21 11.13 -4.15
CA ARG A 147 -2.20 12.49 -4.71
C ARG A 147 -3.28 13.38 -4.12
N LEU A 148 -4.46 12.85 -3.83
CA LEU A 148 -5.51 13.59 -3.14
C LEU A 148 -5.09 14.00 -1.73
N LEU A 149 -4.53 13.06 -0.97
CA LEU A 149 -4.07 13.31 0.40
C LEU A 149 -2.91 14.31 0.41
N LEU A 150 -1.94 14.16 -0.48
CA LEU A 150 -0.83 15.10 -0.64
C LEU A 150 -1.31 16.47 -1.11
N GLY A 151 -2.21 16.54 -2.10
CA GLY A 151 -2.77 17.80 -2.57
C GLY A 151 -3.48 18.56 -1.45
N ALA A 152 -4.27 17.86 -0.63
CA ALA A 152 -4.92 18.44 0.54
C ALA A 152 -3.91 18.95 1.59
N TYR A 153 -2.92 18.13 1.95
CA TYR A 153 -1.89 18.51 2.92
C TYR A 153 -0.99 19.64 2.42
N LEU A 154 -0.76 19.76 1.11
CA LEU A 154 0.12 20.77 0.51
C LEU A 154 -0.68 21.97 -0.04
N ALA A 155 -1.99 22.03 0.20
CA ALA A 155 -2.89 23.04 -0.36
C ALA A 155 -2.69 23.26 -1.88
N THR A 156 -2.45 22.17 -2.61
CA THR A 156 -2.07 22.16 -4.03
C THR A 156 -3.00 21.24 -4.81
N ASP A 157 -3.26 21.54 -6.09
CA ASP A 157 -4.02 20.62 -6.95
C ASP A 157 -3.32 19.22 -6.98
N PRO A 158 -4.05 18.11 -6.80
CA PRO A 158 -3.45 16.76 -6.81
C PRO A 158 -2.58 16.44 -8.04
N ALA A 159 -2.92 16.99 -9.20
CA ALA A 159 -2.14 16.83 -10.44
C ALA A 159 -0.86 17.67 -10.46
N ALA A 160 -0.78 18.72 -9.64
CA ALA A 160 0.38 19.60 -9.52
C ALA A 160 1.37 19.15 -8.43
N VAL A 161 1.04 18.13 -7.64
CA VAL A 161 1.97 17.52 -6.68
C VAL A 161 3.13 16.86 -7.44
N VAL A 162 4.34 17.36 -7.22
CA VAL A 162 5.56 16.81 -7.83
C VAL A 162 6.17 15.78 -6.89
N LEU A 163 6.19 14.51 -7.33
CA LEU A 163 6.84 13.43 -6.60
C LEU A 163 8.29 13.26 -7.08
N VAL A 164 9.21 13.14 -6.12
CA VAL A 164 10.65 12.96 -6.34
C VAL A 164 11.17 11.76 -5.54
N ARG A 165 12.44 11.41 -5.75
CA ARG A 165 13.14 10.37 -4.99
C ARG A 165 14.24 10.99 -4.15
N GLU A 166 14.26 10.68 -2.86
CA GLU A 166 15.40 11.00 -2.00
C GLU A 166 16.64 10.18 -2.44
N PRO A 167 17.86 10.64 -2.13
CA PRO A 167 19.05 9.80 -2.29
C PRO A 167 18.93 8.53 -1.45
N CYS A 168 19.30 7.38 -2.02
CA CYS A 168 19.32 6.14 -1.29
C CYS A 168 20.33 6.23 -0.12
N PRO A 169 19.94 5.90 1.12
CA PRO A 169 20.85 5.95 2.26
C PRO A 169 22.03 4.97 2.15
N GLY A 170 21.91 3.91 1.33
CA GLY A 170 22.97 2.92 1.13
C GLY A 170 24.01 3.33 0.08
N CYS A 171 23.59 3.83 -1.08
CA CYS A 171 24.49 4.10 -2.21
C CYS A 171 24.47 5.54 -2.74
N GLY A 172 23.58 6.39 -2.23
CA GLY A 172 23.38 7.78 -2.69
C GLY A 172 22.65 7.93 -4.03
N GLY A 173 22.25 6.83 -4.68
CA GLY A 173 21.56 6.85 -5.97
C GLY A 173 20.11 7.38 -5.90
N PRO A 174 19.49 7.73 -7.05
CA PRO A 174 18.19 8.40 -7.13
C PRO A 174 17.00 7.45 -6.96
N HIS A 175 17.09 6.53 -6.00
CA HIS A 175 16.13 5.46 -5.78
C HIS A 175 15.81 5.24 -4.29
N GLY A 176 16.02 6.27 -3.47
CA GLY A 176 15.56 6.27 -2.10
C GLY A 176 14.03 6.39 -2.00
N ARG A 177 13.57 6.83 -0.84
CA ARG A 177 12.15 6.96 -0.56
C ARG A 177 11.48 7.97 -1.51
N PRO A 178 10.22 7.75 -1.90
CA PRO A 178 9.41 8.81 -2.49
C PRO A 178 9.31 10.01 -1.54
N ALA A 179 9.33 11.22 -2.10
CA ALA A 179 9.10 12.46 -1.38
C ALA A 179 8.28 13.43 -2.25
N ALA A 180 7.62 14.41 -1.63
CA ALA A 180 6.98 15.50 -2.32
C ALA A 180 7.94 16.68 -2.40
N ALA A 181 8.18 17.21 -3.61
CA ALA A 181 9.17 18.26 -3.81
C ALA A 181 8.83 19.53 -3.01
N GLY A 182 9.82 20.10 -2.31
CA GLY A 182 9.69 21.36 -1.58
C GLY A 182 8.78 21.30 -0.34
N ALA A 183 8.40 20.11 0.12
CA ALA A 183 7.52 19.94 1.27
C ALA A 183 8.25 19.37 2.50
N PRO A 184 8.05 19.94 3.71
CA PRO A 184 8.58 19.37 4.95
C PRO A 184 7.68 18.23 5.48
N LEU A 185 7.29 17.31 4.58
CA LEU A 185 6.33 16.23 4.79
C LEU A 185 6.90 14.93 4.25
N HIS A 186 7.04 13.93 5.11
CA HIS A 186 7.36 12.57 4.70
C HIS A 186 6.07 11.76 4.58
N PHE A 187 6.05 10.84 3.61
CA PHE A 187 4.95 9.92 3.45
C PHE A 187 5.41 8.52 3.09
N ASN A 188 4.54 7.55 3.32
CA ASN A 188 4.70 6.19 2.82
C ASN A 188 3.36 5.64 2.33
N LEU A 189 3.42 4.77 1.33
CA LEU A 189 2.31 4.03 0.77
C LEU A 189 2.66 2.54 0.81
N SER A 190 1.80 1.74 1.43
CA SER A 190 1.82 0.27 1.32
C SER A 190 0.46 -0.24 0.87
N HIS A 191 0.42 -1.41 0.24
CA HIS A 191 -0.83 -2.05 -0.15
C HIS A 191 -0.72 -3.57 -0.02
N ALA A 192 -1.81 -4.20 0.42
CA ALA A 192 -1.94 -5.65 0.43
C ALA A 192 -3.40 -6.02 0.21
N GLY A 193 -3.62 -7.05 -0.61
CA GLY A 193 -4.98 -7.48 -0.98
C GLY A 193 -5.81 -6.30 -1.51
N ASP A 194 -6.90 -5.99 -0.80
CA ASP A 194 -7.83 -4.91 -1.12
C ASP A 194 -7.62 -3.64 -0.28
N LEU A 195 -6.44 -3.46 0.32
CA LEU A 195 -6.14 -2.28 1.15
C LEU A 195 -4.94 -1.51 0.60
N ALA A 196 -5.06 -0.18 0.63
CA ALA A 196 -3.91 0.72 0.62
C ALA A 196 -3.84 1.48 1.95
N LEU A 197 -2.63 1.59 2.50
CA LEU A 197 -2.30 2.29 3.73
C LEU A 197 -1.37 3.45 3.41
N PHE A 198 -1.71 4.63 3.90
CA PHE A 198 -0.91 5.84 3.76
C PHE A 198 -0.53 6.36 5.14
N ALA A 199 0.74 6.70 5.33
CA ALA A 199 1.21 7.37 6.55
C ALA A 199 1.93 8.66 6.19
N PHE A 200 1.75 9.67 7.04
CA PHE A 200 2.32 11.01 6.88
C PHE A 200 2.90 11.49 8.20
N ALA A 201 4.11 12.07 8.17
CA ALA A 201 4.79 12.59 9.36
C ALA A 201 5.80 13.70 9.03
N ASP A 202 6.24 14.40 10.08
CA ASP A 202 7.29 15.43 10.04
C ASP A 202 8.70 14.87 9.83
N THR A 203 8.86 13.59 10.09
CA THR A 203 10.13 12.86 10.05
C THR A 203 9.95 11.64 9.17
N PRO A 204 11.03 10.98 8.74
CA PRO A 204 10.93 9.76 7.96
C PRO A 204 9.92 8.78 8.56
N VAL A 205 8.99 8.35 7.72
CA VAL A 205 7.91 7.44 8.07
C VAL A 205 7.88 6.27 7.11
N GLY A 206 7.66 5.07 7.65
CA GLY A 206 7.33 3.90 6.88
C GLY A 206 6.01 3.31 7.37
N ALA A 207 5.26 2.72 6.45
CA ALA A 207 4.00 2.07 6.74
C ALA A 207 3.97 0.71 6.06
N ASP A 208 3.30 -0.23 6.68
CA ASP A 208 3.07 -1.52 6.06
C ASP A 208 1.72 -2.10 6.43
N VAL A 209 1.13 -2.84 5.50
CA VAL A 209 -0.11 -3.60 5.66
C VAL A 209 0.07 -4.93 4.95
N GLU A 210 -0.35 -6.01 5.60
CA GLU A 210 -0.25 -7.36 5.04
C GLU A 210 -1.53 -8.15 5.29
N GLN A 211 -1.87 -9.01 4.33
CA GLN A 211 -2.93 -9.99 4.51
C GLN A 211 -2.36 -11.19 5.28
N LEU A 212 -3.12 -11.65 6.29
CA LEU A 212 -2.76 -12.83 7.07
C LEU A 212 -2.56 -14.05 6.17
N GLN A 213 -1.47 -14.76 6.40
CA GLN A 213 -1.13 -15.99 5.69
C GLN A 213 -1.60 -17.22 6.50
N PRO A 214 -1.86 -18.35 5.83
CA PRO A 214 -2.11 -19.62 6.53
C PRO A 214 -0.95 -20.01 7.45
N ALA A 215 -1.26 -20.76 8.52
CA ALA A 215 -0.26 -21.13 9.54
C ALA A 215 0.91 -21.94 8.96
N GLU A 216 0.65 -22.76 7.95
CA GLU A 216 1.64 -23.58 7.27
C GLU A 216 2.70 -22.72 6.56
N VAL A 217 2.26 -21.65 5.89
CA VAL A 217 3.15 -20.68 5.24
C VAL A 217 3.96 -19.95 6.31
N VAL A 218 3.30 -19.52 7.39
CA VAL A 218 3.95 -18.80 8.49
C VAL A 218 5.05 -19.63 9.15
N ASP A 219 4.82 -20.91 9.41
CA ASP A 219 5.81 -21.79 10.04
C ASP A 219 7.06 -22.01 9.14
N GLU A 220 6.91 -21.89 7.82
CA GLU A 220 8.03 -21.94 6.87
C GLU A 220 8.84 -20.63 6.89
N VAL A 221 8.15 -19.49 6.79
CA VAL A 221 8.81 -18.19 6.61
C VAL A 221 9.27 -17.55 7.92
N ALA A 222 8.69 -17.91 9.08
CA ALA A 222 9.05 -17.32 10.37
C ALA A 222 10.54 -17.47 10.73
N ARG A 223 11.24 -18.42 10.11
CA ARG A 223 12.67 -18.68 10.32
C ARG A 223 13.58 -17.54 9.85
N VAL A 224 13.07 -16.61 9.05
CA VAL A 224 13.83 -15.42 8.61
C VAL A 224 13.78 -14.27 9.61
N LEU A 225 12.93 -14.37 10.64
CA LEU A 225 12.76 -13.35 11.66
C LEU A 225 13.92 -13.37 12.67
N HIS A 226 13.92 -12.40 13.59
CA HIS A 226 14.87 -12.41 14.70
C HIS A 226 14.69 -13.69 15.52
N PRO A 227 15.77 -14.29 16.08
CA PRO A 227 15.66 -15.51 16.89
C PRO A 227 14.63 -15.40 18.03
N ASP A 228 14.58 -14.24 18.70
CA ASP A 228 13.62 -14.01 19.78
C ASP A 228 12.17 -13.96 19.28
N GLU A 229 11.90 -13.36 18.11
CA GLU A 229 10.56 -13.34 17.51
C GLU A 229 10.15 -14.74 17.06
N THR A 230 11.10 -15.52 16.54
CA THR A 230 10.88 -16.92 16.18
C THR A 230 10.49 -17.72 17.42
N ALA A 231 11.17 -17.51 18.55
CA ALA A 231 10.84 -18.14 19.82
C ALA A 231 9.47 -17.69 20.36
N GLU A 232 9.15 -16.40 20.26
CA GLU A 232 7.85 -15.83 20.64
C GLU A 232 6.71 -16.46 19.83
N LEU A 233 6.87 -16.58 18.51
CA LEU A 233 5.88 -17.21 17.64
C LEU A 233 5.72 -18.70 17.93
N ALA A 234 6.82 -19.42 18.17
CA ALA A 234 6.80 -20.85 18.48
C ALA A 234 6.07 -21.13 19.80
N ALA A 235 6.11 -20.21 20.76
CA ALA A 235 5.41 -20.30 22.04
C ALA A 235 3.88 -20.13 21.92
N LEU A 236 3.38 -19.60 20.80
CA LEU A 236 1.94 -19.44 20.57
C LEU A 236 1.29 -20.73 20.05
N PRO A 237 0.00 -20.97 20.39
CA PRO A 237 -0.81 -21.96 19.70
C PRO A 237 -0.85 -21.67 18.20
N ALA A 238 -0.89 -22.72 17.36
CA ALA A 238 -0.85 -22.59 15.90
C ALA A 238 -1.90 -21.59 15.35
N VAL A 239 -3.10 -21.55 15.93
CA VAL A 239 -4.19 -20.63 15.53
C VAL A 239 -3.83 -19.15 15.71
N GLY A 240 -2.96 -18.81 16.66
CA GLY A 240 -2.55 -17.41 16.92
C GLY A 240 -1.29 -16.97 16.16
N ARG A 241 -0.58 -17.91 15.53
CA ARG A 241 0.68 -17.62 14.83
C ARG A 241 0.48 -16.74 13.59
N PRO A 242 -0.53 -16.97 12.72
CA PRO A 242 -0.78 -16.10 11.58
C PRO A 242 -0.85 -14.62 11.91
N GLU A 243 -1.62 -14.26 12.91
CA GLU A 243 -1.81 -12.87 13.30
C GLU A 243 -0.54 -12.29 13.94
N ALA A 244 0.12 -13.05 14.81
CA ALA A 244 1.37 -12.61 15.44
C ALA A 244 2.51 -12.43 14.44
N PHE A 245 2.61 -13.33 13.45
CA PHE A 245 3.57 -13.22 12.36
C PHE A 245 3.28 -11.98 11.52
N ALA A 246 2.03 -11.77 11.10
CA ALA A 246 1.66 -10.61 10.29
C ALA A 246 1.94 -9.27 11.01
N ARG A 247 1.68 -9.19 12.33
CA ARG A 247 2.07 -8.02 13.15
C ARG A 247 3.59 -7.83 13.17
N CYS A 248 4.35 -8.90 13.43
CA CYS A 248 5.82 -8.83 13.45
C CYS A 248 6.37 -8.37 12.09
N TRP A 249 5.87 -8.97 11.01
CA TRP A 249 6.30 -8.67 9.65
C TRP A 249 6.01 -7.22 9.26
N THR A 250 4.78 -6.75 9.46
CA THR A 250 4.39 -5.37 9.15
C THR A 250 5.18 -4.35 9.97
N ARG A 251 5.50 -4.64 11.24
CA ARG A 251 6.41 -3.80 12.04
C ARG A 251 7.82 -3.72 11.44
N LYS A 252 8.38 -4.85 10.98
CA LYS A 252 9.70 -4.87 10.32
C LYS A 252 9.68 -4.09 9.02
N GLU A 253 8.72 -4.38 8.14
CA GLU A 253 8.62 -3.70 6.84
C GLU A 253 8.34 -2.21 7.00
N ALA A 254 7.48 -1.81 7.94
CA ALA A 254 7.27 -0.41 8.26
C ALA A 254 8.58 0.27 8.70
N TYR A 255 9.38 -0.39 9.55
CA TYR A 255 10.69 0.11 9.95
C TYR A 255 11.66 0.23 8.76
N LEU A 256 11.81 -0.82 7.93
CA LEU A 256 12.73 -0.84 6.78
C LEU A 256 12.33 0.14 5.67
N LYS A 257 11.03 0.30 5.43
CA LYS A 257 10.49 1.36 4.55
C LYS A 257 10.77 2.73 5.13
N GLY A 258 10.64 2.85 6.46
CA GLY A 258 10.94 4.06 7.22
C GLY A 258 12.39 4.47 7.07
N THR A 259 13.36 3.57 7.25
CA THR A 259 14.80 3.88 7.12
C THR A 259 15.21 4.19 5.68
N GLY A 260 14.44 3.72 4.69
CA GLY A 260 14.72 3.90 3.26
C GLY A 260 15.81 2.96 2.74
N THR A 261 16.22 1.97 3.53
CA THR A 261 17.18 0.93 3.12
C THR A 261 16.50 -0.20 2.31
N GLY A 262 15.17 -0.30 2.35
CA GLY A 262 14.43 -1.39 1.70
C GLY A 262 14.80 -2.74 2.29
N LEU A 263 14.67 -3.81 1.49
CA LEU A 263 15.04 -5.20 1.88
C LEU A 263 16.56 -5.44 2.00
N SER A 264 17.38 -4.38 2.02
CA SER A 264 18.84 -4.51 2.12
C SER A 264 19.29 -5.00 3.49
N GLU A 265 18.47 -4.79 4.53
CA GLU A 265 18.72 -5.32 5.86
C GLU A 265 18.02 -6.69 6.02
N ASN A 266 18.74 -7.67 6.55
CA ASN A 266 18.18 -8.98 6.83
C ASN A 266 17.15 -8.86 7.98
N PRO A 267 15.90 -9.33 7.80
CA PRO A 267 14.86 -9.31 8.83
C PRO A 267 15.24 -9.97 10.16
N SER A 268 16.27 -10.82 10.17
CA SER A 268 16.77 -11.48 11.39
C SER A 268 17.59 -10.57 12.31
N VAL A 269 17.95 -9.36 11.87
CA VAL A 269 18.86 -8.45 12.59
C VAL A 269 18.12 -7.61 13.61
N THR A 270 17.08 -6.88 13.18
CA THR A 270 16.38 -5.93 14.04
C THR A 270 15.16 -6.58 14.71
N TYR A 271 15.17 -6.65 16.04
CA TYR A 271 14.03 -7.09 16.83
C TYR A 271 12.95 -6.01 16.93
N VAL A 272 11.71 -6.37 16.62
CA VAL A 272 10.50 -5.52 16.73
C VAL A 272 9.37 -6.17 17.55
N GLY A 273 9.56 -7.41 17.98
CA GLY A 273 8.61 -8.19 18.77
C GLY A 273 7.45 -8.76 17.94
N ALA A 274 7.06 -10.01 18.23
CA ALA A 274 5.87 -10.68 17.71
C ALA A 274 4.68 -10.63 18.68
N GLY A 275 4.94 -10.21 19.93
CA GLY A 275 3.93 -10.04 20.97
C GLY A 275 2.92 -8.91 20.71
N PRO A 276 1.95 -8.72 21.63
CA PRO A 276 0.88 -7.72 21.49
C PRO A 276 1.35 -6.27 21.45
N ALA A 277 2.52 -5.96 22.02
CA ALA A 277 3.12 -4.63 21.95
C ALA A 277 4.36 -4.66 21.03
N PRO A 278 4.56 -3.64 20.19
CA PRO A 278 5.78 -3.52 19.41
C PRO A 278 6.99 -3.17 20.29
N ALA A 279 8.15 -3.66 19.92
CA ALA A 279 9.44 -3.16 20.40
C ALA A 279 10.00 -2.18 19.38
N SER A 280 10.24 -0.92 19.77
CA SER A 280 10.74 0.09 18.85
C SER A 280 12.27 0.03 18.74
N PRO A 281 12.83 -0.06 17.52
CA PRO A 281 14.27 0.11 17.30
C PRO A 281 14.76 1.48 17.78
N ALA A 282 16.06 1.57 18.10
CA ALA A 282 16.65 2.82 18.57
C ALA A 282 16.44 3.97 17.56
N GLY A 283 15.94 5.10 18.04
CA GLY A 283 15.67 6.27 17.21
C GLY A 283 14.36 6.22 16.42
N TRP A 284 13.55 5.17 16.59
CA TRP A 284 12.26 5.00 15.94
C TRP A 284 11.15 4.80 16.97
N THR A 285 9.92 5.05 16.55
CA THR A 285 8.69 4.66 17.25
C THR A 285 7.87 3.79 16.32
N LEU A 286 7.65 2.54 16.72
CA LEU A 286 6.76 1.60 16.05
C LEU A 286 5.39 1.60 16.72
N THR A 287 4.33 1.72 15.92
CA THR A 287 2.95 1.64 16.39
C THR A 287 2.14 0.76 15.46
N ASP A 288 1.38 -0.18 16.02
CA ASP A 288 0.41 -0.95 15.24
C ASP A 288 -0.75 -0.06 14.79
N VAL A 289 -1.29 -0.33 13.60
CA VAL A 289 -2.45 0.36 13.04
C VAL A 289 -3.62 -0.61 13.03
N ALA A 290 -4.80 -0.14 13.48
CA ALA A 290 -6.02 -0.91 13.38
C ALA A 290 -6.36 -1.18 11.91
N ALA A 291 -6.48 -2.45 11.54
CA ALA A 291 -6.81 -2.91 10.19
C ALA A 291 -8.07 -3.79 10.22
N PRO A 292 -8.78 -3.92 9.07
CA PRO A 292 -9.88 -4.88 8.94
C PRO A 292 -9.46 -6.32 9.26
N PRO A 293 -10.41 -7.21 9.63
CA PRO A 293 -10.12 -8.61 9.86
C PRO A 293 -9.40 -9.27 8.67
N GLY A 294 -8.40 -10.10 8.96
CA GLY A 294 -7.56 -10.73 7.95
C GLY A 294 -6.37 -9.88 7.49
N TYR A 295 -6.16 -8.70 8.08
CA TYR A 295 -4.99 -7.86 7.85
C TYR A 295 -4.28 -7.47 9.15
N ALA A 296 -2.97 -7.24 9.06
CA ALA A 296 -2.19 -6.54 10.07
C ALA A 296 -1.57 -5.28 9.42
N ALA A 297 -1.30 -4.25 10.23
CA ALA A 297 -0.68 -3.03 9.75
C ALA A 297 0.16 -2.35 10.84
N ALA A 298 1.21 -1.64 10.43
CA ALA A 298 2.08 -0.91 11.34
C ALA A 298 2.63 0.36 10.68
N VAL A 299 3.05 1.31 11.52
CA VAL A 299 3.77 2.52 11.11
C VAL A 299 5.02 2.67 11.97
N ALA A 300 6.12 3.03 11.33
CA ALA A 300 7.39 3.39 11.97
C ALA A 300 7.69 4.85 11.69
N VAL A 301 7.93 5.65 12.73
CA VAL A 301 8.29 7.08 12.61
C VAL A 301 9.63 7.32 13.28
N ALA A 302 10.54 8.03 12.61
CA ALA A 302 11.80 8.43 13.19
C ALA A 302 11.59 9.47 14.31
N ASN A 303 12.25 9.30 15.45
CA ASN A 303 12.09 10.15 16.63
C ASN A 303 12.75 11.53 16.47
N ALA A 304 13.67 11.67 15.51
CA ALA A 304 14.35 12.92 15.19
C ALA A 304 14.03 13.34 13.76
N ARG A 305 13.92 14.66 13.55
CA ARG A 305 13.93 15.24 12.20
C ARG A 305 15.29 14.94 11.59
N GLY A 306 15.30 14.20 10.47
CA GLY A 306 16.46 14.20 9.59
C GLY A 306 16.74 15.63 9.10
N PRO A 307 17.93 15.89 8.52
CA PRO A 307 18.15 17.18 7.87
C PRO A 307 17.07 17.40 6.81
N LEU A 308 16.47 18.60 6.79
CA LEU A 308 15.58 19.02 5.71
C LEU A 308 16.38 18.94 4.41
N LEU A 309 15.88 18.17 3.43
CA LEU A 309 16.47 18.17 2.10
C LEU A 309 16.34 19.59 1.51
N PRO A 310 17.42 20.15 0.93
CA PRO A 310 17.41 21.49 0.34
C PRO A 310 16.47 21.62 -0.85
#